data_AF-A0AB39HUY6-F1
#
_entry.id   AF-A0AB39HUY6-F1
#
_cell.length_a   1.000
_cell.length_b   1.000
_cell.length_c   1.000
_cell.angle_alpha   90.00
_cell.angle_beta   90.00
_cell.angle_gamma   90.00
#
_symmetry.space_group_name_H-M   'P 1'
#
loop_
_entity.id
_entity.type
_entity.pdbx_description
1 polymer ?
#
loop_
_entity_poly.entity_id
_entity_poly.type
_entity_poly.pdbx_seq_one_letter_code
_entity_poly.pdbx_strand_id
1 'polypeptide(L)'
;MLSIVKNPKNKVYRELLDICFQFCDEFQLVLRTDIDEDVSELENELKVLQNSFTVMKKESEWASTMLDGATADVYYFKTTENAKAILKKMSSSLFEWQMPDLPEDLSFYQNGKVWMSTSSHEELCFIYPQNKLETEKIKTINGLKIEEVED
;
A
#
# COMPACT_ATOMS: atom_id res chain seq x y z
N MET A 1 5.53 -4.54 16.13
CA MET A 1 5.18 -3.80 14.89
C MET A 1 4.90 -2.32 15.19
N LEU A 2 4.78 -1.45 14.18
CA LEU A 2 4.29 -0.08 14.34
C LEU A 2 2.88 0.02 13.76
N SER A 3 1.93 0.59 14.49
CA SER A 3 0.60 0.94 13.97
C SER A 3 0.53 2.41 13.62
N ILE A 4 0.00 2.76 12.45
CA ILE A 4 -0.34 4.15 12.11
C ILE A 4 -1.74 4.45 12.68
N VAL A 5 -1.79 5.24 13.75
CA VAL A 5 -3.04 5.50 14.50
C VAL A 5 -3.83 6.72 14.02
N LYS A 6 -3.34 7.38 12.97
CA LYS A 6 -4.05 8.49 12.31
C LYS A 6 -3.70 8.53 10.84
N ASN A 7 -4.72 8.61 9.98
CA ASN A 7 -4.56 8.74 8.54
C ASN A 7 -3.56 9.86 8.16
N PRO A 8 -2.36 9.53 7.65
CA PRO A 8 -1.41 10.51 7.16
C PRO A 8 -1.90 11.05 5.82
N LYS A 9 -1.86 12.37 5.68
CA LYS A 9 -2.30 13.08 4.47
C LYS A 9 -1.24 14.05 3.97
N ASN A 10 -1.37 14.43 2.70
CA ASN A 10 -0.57 15.42 2.01
C ASN A 10 0.94 15.18 2.21
N LYS A 11 1.63 16.13 2.82
CA LYS A 11 3.07 16.06 3.08
C LYS A 11 3.46 14.82 3.89
N VAL A 12 2.71 14.48 4.94
CA VAL A 12 3.01 13.33 5.81
C VAL A 12 2.93 12.03 5.01
N TYR A 13 1.88 11.88 4.20
CA TYR A 13 1.73 10.73 3.31
C TYR A 13 2.83 10.65 2.24
N ARG A 14 3.19 11.79 1.63
CA ARG A 14 4.28 11.84 0.64
C ARG A 14 5.63 11.43 1.23
N GLU A 15 5.91 11.82 2.48
CA GLU A 15 7.13 11.42 3.21
C GLU A 15 7.09 9.93 3.59
N LEU A 16 5.91 9.41 3.98
CA LEU A 16 5.73 7.97 4.22
C LEU A 16 6.02 7.16 2.95
N LEU A 17 5.50 7.59 1.79
CA LEU A 17 5.81 6.95 0.51
C LEU A 17 7.31 7.02 0.20
N ASP A 18 8.00 8.12 0.49
CA ASP A 18 9.45 8.18 0.27
C ASP A 18 10.21 7.12 1.08
N ILE A 19 9.80 6.91 2.34
CA ILE A 19 10.38 5.85 3.19
C ILE A 19 10.04 4.46 2.65
N CYS A 20 8.80 4.22 2.22
CA CYS A 20 8.41 2.93 1.64
C CYS A 20 9.28 2.61 0.40
N PHE A 21 9.41 3.55 -0.54
CA PHE A 21 10.25 3.37 -1.73
C PHE A 21 11.75 3.32 -1.44
N GLN A 22 12.20 3.81 -0.29
CA GLN A 22 13.59 3.70 0.14
C GLN A 22 13.93 2.27 0.59
N PHE A 23 12.99 1.58 1.26
CA PHE A 23 13.27 0.31 1.92
C PHE A 23 12.67 -0.92 1.22
N CYS A 24 11.61 -0.73 0.45
CA CYS A 24 10.86 -1.81 -0.18
C CYS A 24 11.29 -2.00 -1.64
N ASP A 25 11.19 -3.22 -2.14
CA ASP A 25 11.48 -3.58 -3.53
C ASP A 25 10.21 -3.81 -4.37
N GLU A 26 9.07 -4.04 -3.71
CA GLU A 26 7.78 -4.29 -4.33
C GLU A 26 6.64 -3.61 -3.56
N PHE A 27 5.56 -3.28 -4.27
CA PHE A 27 4.30 -2.86 -3.70
C PHE A 27 3.14 -3.55 -4.41
N GLN A 28 1.98 -3.60 -3.75
CA GLN A 28 0.76 -4.14 -4.32
C GLN A 28 -0.36 -3.10 -4.40
N LEU A 29 -1.32 -3.38 -5.28
CA LEU A 29 -2.65 -2.76 -5.33
C LEU A 29 -3.67 -3.87 -5.62
N VAL A 30 -4.88 -3.74 -5.09
CA VAL A 30 -5.91 -4.78 -5.15
C VAL A 30 -7.13 -4.27 -5.92
N LEU A 31 -7.65 -5.08 -6.84
CA LEU A 31 -8.97 -4.89 -7.44
C LEU A 31 -9.91 -6.00 -6.97
N ARG A 32 -10.94 -5.62 -6.21
CA ARG A 32 -11.96 -6.53 -5.69
C ARG A 32 -12.93 -6.90 -6.82
N THR A 33 -12.76 -8.08 -7.41
CA THR A 33 -13.66 -8.59 -8.47
C THR A 33 -14.88 -9.32 -7.90
N ASP A 34 -14.95 -9.48 -6.58
CA ASP A 34 -16.02 -10.15 -5.85
C ASP A 34 -17.17 -9.20 -5.45
N ILE A 35 -16.98 -7.89 -5.60
CA ILE A 35 -18.02 -6.89 -5.42
C ILE A 35 -18.64 -6.50 -6.77
N ASP A 36 -19.93 -6.18 -6.77
CA ASP A 36 -20.68 -5.80 -7.99
C ASP A 36 -20.39 -4.34 -8.39
N GLU A 37 -19.12 -4.05 -8.69
CA GLU A 37 -18.63 -2.77 -9.17
C GLU A 37 -17.86 -2.92 -10.49
N ASP A 38 -18.00 -1.95 -11.39
CA ASP A 38 -17.25 -1.91 -12.64
C ASP A 38 -15.81 -1.45 -12.37
N VAL A 39 -14.87 -2.39 -12.44
CA VAL A 39 -13.45 -2.14 -12.20
C VAL A 39 -12.68 -1.67 -13.45
N SER A 40 -13.34 -1.53 -14.60
CA SER A 40 -12.65 -1.26 -15.88
C SER A 40 -11.94 0.09 -15.91
N GLU A 41 -12.46 1.10 -15.20
CA GLU A 41 -11.79 2.39 -15.05
C GLU A 41 -10.51 2.25 -14.23
N LEU A 42 -10.55 1.53 -13.11
CA LEU A 42 -9.39 1.26 -12.25
C LEU A 42 -8.32 0.42 -12.95
N GLU A 43 -8.72 -0.57 -13.76
CA GLU A 43 -7.79 -1.32 -14.61
C GLU A 43 -7.05 -0.38 -15.57
N ASN A 44 -7.74 0.63 -16.14
CA ASN A 44 -7.11 1.63 -16.99
C ASN A 44 -6.17 2.55 -16.19
N GLU A 45 -6.50 2.90 -14.95
CA GLU A 45 -5.60 3.66 -14.09
C GLU A 45 -4.32 2.87 -13.77
N LEU A 46 -4.42 1.56 -13.50
CA LEU A 46 -3.24 0.72 -13.27
C LEU A 46 -2.30 0.64 -14.49
N LYS A 47 -2.81 0.88 -15.71
CA LYS A 47 -1.96 0.92 -16.91
C LYS A 47 -0.90 2.02 -16.85
N VAL A 48 -1.04 3.06 -16.04
CA VAL A 48 0.02 4.08 -15.91
C VAL A 48 1.23 3.56 -15.12
N LEU A 49 1.08 2.46 -14.38
CA LEU A 49 2.12 1.75 -13.62
C LEU A 49 2.73 0.57 -14.40
N GLN A 50 2.40 0.40 -15.69
CA GLN A 50 2.84 -0.73 -16.52
C GLN A 50 4.36 -0.92 -16.56
N ASN A 51 5.15 0.15 -16.49
CA ASN A 51 6.62 0.05 -16.50
C ASN A 51 7.20 -0.58 -15.23
N SER A 52 6.45 -0.55 -14.13
CA SER A 52 6.80 -1.19 -12.86
C SER A 52 6.10 -2.52 -12.64
N PHE A 53 5.15 -2.90 -13.50
CA PHE A 53 4.35 -4.10 -13.32
C PHE A 53 5.22 -5.37 -13.32
N THR A 54 4.96 -6.24 -12.34
CA THR A 54 5.62 -7.54 -12.21
C THR A 54 4.67 -8.66 -12.60
N VAL A 55 3.55 -8.78 -11.88
CA VAL A 55 2.59 -9.87 -12.03
C VAL A 55 1.23 -9.49 -11.45
N MET A 56 0.15 -10.08 -11.97
CA MET A 56 -1.16 -10.08 -11.34
C MET A 56 -1.49 -11.52 -10.93
N LYS A 57 -2.04 -11.70 -9.73
CA LYS A 57 -2.50 -12.99 -9.23
C LYS A 57 -3.94 -12.90 -8.76
N LYS A 58 -4.69 -13.97 -8.97
CA LYS A 58 -5.99 -14.17 -8.32
C LYS A 58 -5.76 -14.78 -6.95
N GLU A 59 -6.03 -14.00 -5.90
CA GLU A 59 -5.73 -14.40 -4.52
C GLU A 59 -6.94 -14.15 -3.62
N SER A 60 -7.13 -15.03 -2.64
CA SER A 60 -8.13 -14.86 -1.56
C SER A 60 -7.52 -14.20 -0.32
N GLU A 61 -6.22 -13.92 -0.33
CA GLU A 61 -5.49 -13.31 0.78
C GLU A 61 -4.37 -12.41 0.23
N TRP A 62 -4.21 -11.24 0.81
CA TRP A 62 -3.10 -10.33 0.56
C TRP A 62 -2.61 -9.71 1.87
N ALA A 63 -1.72 -8.72 1.81
CA ALA A 63 -1.00 -8.19 2.97
C ALA A 63 -1.88 -7.84 4.19
N SER A 64 -3.12 -7.40 3.97
CA SER A 64 -4.03 -6.87 5.00
C SER A 64 -5.27 -7.72 5.24
N THR A 65 -5.72 -8.50 4.25
CA THR A 65 -7.07 -9.06 4.26
C THR A 65 -7.09 -10.47 3.69
N MET A 66 -7.98 -11.29 4.25
CA MET A 66 -8.35 -12.61 3.75
C MET A 66 -9.85 -12.64 3.47
N LEU A 67 -10.23 -13.04 2.25
CA LEU A 67 -11.60 -13.23 1.82
C LEU A 67 -12.04 -14.67 2.07
N ASP A 68 -13.31 -14.83 2.47
CA ASP A 68 -13.94 -16.14 2.60
C ASP A 68 -14.70 -16.50 1.31
N GLY A 69 -14.29 -17.57 0.64
CA GLY A 69 -14.96 -18.09 -0.55
C GLY A 69 -14.86 -17.25 -1.83
N ALA A 70 -14.05 -16.19 -1.83
CA ALA A 70 -13.87 -15.27 -2.96
C ALA A 70 -12.39 -14.98 -3.26
N THR A 71 -12.13 -14.32 -4.40
CA THR A 71 -10.78 -13.88 -4.80
C THR A 71 -10.82 -12.47 -5.36
N ALA A 72 -9.71 -11.76 -5.22
CA ALA A 72 -9.44 -10.47 -5.85
C ALA A 72 -8.29 -10.60 -6.85
N ASP A 73 -8.16 -9.61 -7.74
CA ASP A 73 -6.99 -9.46 -8.59
C ASP A 73 -5.95 -8.60 -7.86
N VAL A 74 -4.86 -9.22 -7.41
CA VAL A 74 -3.77 -8.58 -6.69
C VAL A 74 -2.62 -8.30 -7.65
N TYR A 75 -2.33 -7.02 -7.84
CA TYR A 75 -1.29 -6.54 -8.75
C TYR A 75 -0.03 -6.20 -7.99
N TYR A 76 1.10 -6.75 -8.42
CA TYR A 76 2.42 -6.51 -7.84
C TYR A 76 3.30 -5.70 -8.79
N PHE A 77 4.02 -4.74 -8.22
CA PHE A 77 4.83 -3.78 -8.95
C PHE A 77 6.17 -3.54 -8.26
N LYS A 78 7.24 -3.35 -9.03
CA LYS A 78 8.54 -2.93 -8.50
C LYS A 78 8.50 -1.48 -8.00
N THR A 79 9.16 -1.22 -6.88
CA THR A 79 9.39 0.15 -6.41
C THR A 79 10.40 0.86 -7.34
N THR A 80 9.90 1.77 -8.16
CA THR A 80 10.73 2.61 -9.05
C THR A 80 10.43 4.08 -8.82
N GLU A 81 11.37 4.96 -9.15
CA GLU A 81 11.15 6.41 -9.05
C GLU A 81 9.95 6.88 -9.88
N ASN A 82 9.70 6.25 -11.03
CA ASN A 82 8.52 6.52 -11.86
C ASN A 82 7.23 6.13 -11.15
N ALA A 83 7.17 4.90 -10.59
CA ALA A 83 6.01 4.44 -9.82
C ALA A 83 5.75 5.33 -8.61
N LYS A 84 6.79 5.75 -7.87
CA LYS A 84 6.68 6.69 -6.75
C LYS A 84 6.01 8.00 -7.16
N ALA A 85 6.46 8.58 -8.28
CA ALA A 85 5.91 9.82 -8.80
C ALA A 85 4.44 9.67 -9.21
N ILE A 86 4.05 8.52 -9.73
CA ILE A 86 2.66 8.18 -10.08
C ILE A 86 1.79 8.06 -8.82
N LEU A 87 2.18 7.23 -7.85
CA LEU A 87 1.38 7.02 -6.62
C LEU A 87 1.16 8.35 -5.87
N LYS A 88 2.17 9.22 -5.85
CA LYS A 88 2.09 10.59 -5.28
C LYS A 88 1.17 11.55 -6.04
N LYS A 89 0.77 11.22 -7.26
CA LYS A 89 -0.20 11.98 -8.07
C LYS A 89 -1.62 11.41 -7.93
N MET A 90 -1.73 10.09 -7.85
CA MET A 90 -3.02 9.39 -7.73
C MET A 90 -3.69 9.66 -6.38
N SER A 91 -2.91 9.68 -5.30
CA SER A 91 -3.45 9.83 -3.95
C SER A 91 -2.71 10.89 -3.14
N SER A 92 -3.45 11.52 -2.22
CA SER A 92 -2.93 12.46 -1.23
C SER A 92 -3.00 11.91 0.20
N SER A 93 -3.52 10.70 0.42
CA SER A 93 -3.81 10.13 1.74
C SER A 93 -3.61 8.61 1.75
N LEU A 94 -3.18 8.05 2.88
CA LEU A 94 -2.94 6.60 2.98
C LEU A 94 -4.23 5.79 2.77
N PHE A 95 -5.35 6.22 3.34
CA PHE A 95 -6.62 5.49 3.23
C PHE A 95 -7.49 5.94 2.05
N GLU A 96 -6.94 6.70 1.08
CA GLU A 96 -7.65 7.00 -0.18
C GLU A 96 -7.60 5.83 -1.18
N TRP A 97 -6.72 4.83 -0.96
CA TRP A 97 -6.61 3.64 -1.80
C TRP A 97 -7.77 2.68 -1.53
N GLN A 98 -8.95 3.06 -1.98
CA GLN A 98 -10.19 2.35 -1.75
C GLN A 98 -11.11 2.50 -2.97
N MET A 99 -11.75 1.40 -3.36
CA MET A 99 -12.73 1.39 -4.44
C MET A 99 -14.00 2.17 -4.04
N PRO A 100 -14.71 2.79 -5.00
CA PRO A 100 -14.45 2.78 -6.45
C PRO A 100 -13.43 3.82 -6.95
N ASP A 101 -12.97 4.74 -6.09
CA ASP A 101 -12.17 5.90 -6.52
C ASP A 101 -10.72 5.54 -6.87
N LEU A 102 -10.13 4.56 -6.18
CA LEU A 102 -8.78 4.04 -6.43
C LEU A 102 -8.73 2.53 -6.19
N PRO A 103 -7.69 1.81 -6.68
CA PRO A 103 -7.45 0.44 -6.28
C PRO A 103 -7.26 0.32 -4.76
N GLU A 104 -7.66 -0.80 -4.17
CA GLU A 104 -7.57 -1.00 -2.73
C GLU A 104 -6.15 -1.29 -2.24
N ASP A 105 -5.94 -0.99 -0.95
CA ASP A 105 -4.91 -1.60 -0.09
C ASP A 105 -3.46 -1.51 -0.61
N LEU A 106 -3.00 -0.27 -0.84
CA LEU A 106 -1.58 0.00 -1.14
C LEU A 106 -0.69 -0.51 0.01
N SER A 107 -0.01 -1.63 -0.24
CA SER A 107 0.89 -2.29 0.70
C SER A 107 2.27 -2.51 0.08
N PHE A 108 3.30 -2.62 0.90
CA PHE A 108 4.70 -2.70 0.46
C PHE A 108 5.43 -3.91 1.02
N TYR A 109 6.39 -4.40 0.25
CA TYR A 109 7.18 -5.58 0.55
C TYR A 109 8.68 -5.28 0.47
N GLN A 110 9.44 -5.90 1.37
CA GLN A 110 10.90 -5.86 1.37
C GLN A 110 11.41 -7.31 1.35
N ASN A 111 12.13 -7.68 0.29
CA ASN A 111 12.66 -9.02 0.06
C ASN A 111 11.59 -10.12 0.21
N GLY A 112 10.40 -9.87 -0.35
CA GLY A 112 9.27 -10.80 -0.34
C GLY A 112 8.55 -10.93 1.01
N LYS A 113 8.87 -10.11 2.01
CA LYS A 113 8.13 -10.02 3.28
C LYS A 113 7.31 -8.73 3.31
N VAL A 114 6.11 -8.79 3.88
CA VAL A 114 5.29 -7.59 4.12
C VAL A 114 6.09 -6.63 5.00
N TRP A 115 6.30 -5.41 4.49
CA TRP A 115 6.96 -4.33 5.20
C TRP A 115 5.93 -3.28 5.66
N MET A 116 4.91 -3.01 4.85
CA MET A 116 3.74 -2.22 5.25
C MET A 116 2.48 -2.90 4.74
N SER A 117 1.54 -3.16 5.65
CA SER A 117 0.20 -3.68 5.34
C SER A 117 -0.83 -2.59 5.58
N THR A 118 -1.78 -2.42 4.66
CA THR A 118 -2.85 -1.41 4.76
C THR A 118 -4.18 -2.01 4.34
N SER A 119 -5.19 -1.88 5.21
CA SER A 119 -6.61 -2.08 4.91
C SER A 119 -7.25 -0.70 4.88
N SER A 120 -7.43 -0.12 3.69
CA SER A 120 -7.90 1.26 3.56
C SER A 120 -9.32 1.44 4.05
N HIS A 121 -10.20 0.49 3.72
CA HIS A 121 -11.60 0.49 4.16
C HIS A 121 -11.72 0.46 5.70
N GLU A 122 -10.83 -0.25 6.39
CA GLU A 122 -10.82 -0.34 7.86
C GLU A 122 -9.98 0.76 8.52
N GLU A 123 -9.34 1.63 7.73
CA GLU A 123 -8.35 2.62 8.19
C GLU A 123 -7.24 2.02 9.07
N LEU A 124 -6.80 0.80 8.74
CA LEU A 124 -5.74 0.10 9.45
C LEU A 124 -4.45 0.09 8.64
N CYS A 125 -3.33 0.38 9.30
CA CYS A 125 -2.01 0.23 8.69
C CYS A 125 -0.96 -0.17 9.72
N PHE A 126 -0.18 -1.20 9.36
CA PHE A 126 0.93 -1.70 10.16
C PHE A 126 2.22 -1.65 9.35
N ILE A 127 3.31 -1.26 10.00
CA ILE A 127 4.67 -1.30 9.44
C ILE A 127 5.50 -2.30 10.25
N TYR A 128 6.30 -3.09 9.54
CA TYR A 128 7.17 -4.14 10.06
C TYR A 128 8.64 -3.84 9.73
N PRO A 129 9.27 -2.84 10.40
CA PRO A 129 10.68 -2.53 10.18
C PRO A 129 11.56 -3.74 10.49
N GLN A 130 12.53 -4.04 9.62
CA GLN A 130 13.43 -5.18 9.79
C GLN A 130 14.62 -4.87 10.69
N ASN A 131 14.87 -3.59 10.99
CA ASN A 131 15.99 -3.14 11.81
C ASN A 131 15.73 -1.76 12.44
N LYS A 132 16.58 -1.37 13.39
CA LYS A 132 16.46 -0.08 14.09
C LYS A 132 16.55 1.13 13.16
N LEU A 133 17.37 1.07 12.10
CA LEU A 133 17.53 2.19 11.17
C LEU A 133 16.20 2.52 10.48
N GLU A 134 15.46 1.50 10.05
CA GLU A 134 14.13 1.67 9.45
C GLU A 134 13.14 2.28 10.44
N THR A 135 13.08 1.78 11.68
CA THR A 135 12.25 2.35 12.75
C THR A 135 12.56 3.83 12.99
N GLU A 136 13.84 4.17 13.13
CA GLU A 136 14.25 5.56 13.35
C GLU A 136 13.89 6.46 12.16
N LYS A 137 14.03 5.96 10.92
CA LYS A 137 13.64 6.70 9.72
C LYS A 137 12.14 7.01 9.67
N ILE A 138 11.29 6.05 10.03
CA ILE A 138 9.83 6.27 10.13
C ILE A 138 9.53 7.35 11.18
N LYS A 139 10.17 7.26 12.35
CA LYS A 139 10.01 8.23 13.46
C LYS A 139 10.45 9.66 13.08
N THR A 140 11.22 9.85 12.00
CA THR A 140 11.59 11.19 11.52
C THR A 140 10.48 11.91 10.75
N ILE A 141 9.42 11.22 10.33
CA ILE A 141 8.31 11.82 9.57
C ILE A 141 7.50 12.72 10.49
N ASN A 142 7.63 14.04 10.31
CA ASN A 142 6.95 14.99 11.17
C ASN A 142 5.43 14.95 10.93
N GLY A 143 4.66 14.70 11.99
CA GLY A 143 3.20 14.64 11.94
C GLY A 143 2.63 13.24 11.72
N LEU A 144 3.46 12.24 11.43
CA LEU A 144 3.04 10.85 11.44
C LEU A 144 2.74 10.42 12.89
N LYS A 145 1.57 9.81 13.11
CA LYS A 145 1.16 9.31 14.43
C LYS A 145 1.26 7.79 14.42
N ILE A 146 2.16 7.27 15.24
CA ILE A 146 2.41 5.85 15.36
C ILE A 146 2.44 5.40 16.81
N GLU A 147 2.08 4.15 17.03
CA GLU A 147 2.21 3.44 18.29
C GLU A 147 3.00 2.16 18.09
N GLU A 148 3.84 1.80 19.07
CA GLU A 148 4.49 0.50 19.12
C GLU A 148 3.47 -0.52 19.64
N VAL A 149 3.29 -1.60 18.89
CA VAL A 149 2.36 -2.69 19.22
C VAL A 149 3.16 -3.98 19.33
N GLU A 150 2.93 -4.71 20.40
CA GLU A 150 3.43 -6.08 20.58
C GLU A 150 2.58 -7.05 19.72
N ASP A 151 3.22 -8.09 19.20
CA ASP A 151 2.53 -9.18 18.49
C ASP A 151 1.75 -10.09 19.46
#